data_AF-A0A6H1ZN20-F1
#
_entry.id   AF-A0A6H1ZN20-F1
#
_cell.length_a   1.000
_cell.length_b   1.000
_cell.length_c   1.000
_cell.angle_alpha   90.00
_cell.angle_beta   90.00
_cell.angle_gamma   90.00
#
_symmetry.space_group_name_H-M   'P 1'
#
loop_
_entity.id
_entity.type
_entity.pdbx_description
1 polymer ?
#
loop_
_entity_poly.entity_id
_entity_poly.type
_entity_poly.pdbx_seq_one_letter_code
_entity_poly.pdbx_strand_id
1 'polypeptide(L)'
;MSYNIDRWKVKKLKNLCIPVLSFFTNPRKDWHPEKEYDEEGILTLSFGERAEIKGKVENKILLVSNIEFSGACSGTSMFWILEPALKDSTGELIASCVWEGGDSINRLIVKDGKVTWKDITI
;
A
#
# COMPACT_ATOMS: atom_id res chain seq x y z
N MET A 1 15.49 10.82 4.81
CA MET A 1 14.18 10.64 5.45
C MET A 1 13.14 10.73 4.35
N SER A 2 12.27 9.73 4.20
CA SER A 2 11.10 9.84 3.31
C SER A 2 10.02 10.61 4.06
N TYR A 3 9.47 11.66 3.43
CA TYR A 3 8.31 12.38 3.93
C TYR A 3 7.14 11.41 4.17
N ASN A 4 6.32 11.65 5.19
CA ASN A 4 5.12 10.86 5.40
C ASN A 4 4.05 11.23 4.35
N ILE A 5 3.06 10.36 4.16
CA ILE A 5 1.86 10.66 3.38
C ILE A 5 0.82 11.22 4.36
N ASP A 6 0.50 12.50 4.25
CA ASP A 6 -0.53 13.15 5.09
C ASP A 6 -1.94 12.74 4.68
N ARG A 7 -2.16 12.57 3.37
CA ARG A 7 -3.47 12.17 2.84
C ARG A 7 -3.31 11.16 1.73
N TRP A 8 -4.05 10.06 1.88
CA TRP A 8 -4.23 9.07 0.85
C TRP A 8 -5.69 9.08 0.39
N LYS A 9 -5.91 8.99 -0.92
CA LYS A 9 -7.26 8.86 -1.47
C LYS A 9 -7.27 7.90 -2.64
N VAL A 10 -7.86 6.73 -2.43
CA VAL A 10 -8.15 5.77 -3.49
C VAL A 10 -9.13 6.41 -4.48
N LYS A 11 -8.74 6.42 -5.76
CA LYS A 11 -9.56 6.84 -6.89
C LYS A 11 -10.12 5.65 -7.66
N LYS A 12 -9.37 4.54 -7.68
CA LYS A 12 -9.77 3.29 -8.30
C LYS A 12 -9.08 2.13 -7.60
N LEU A 13 -9.84 1.09 -7.27
CA LEU A 13 -9.34 -0.19 -6.81
C LEU A 13 -10.15 -1.26 -7.56
N LYS A 14 -9.49 -2.08 -8.39
CA LYS A 14 -10.16 -3.07 -9.22
C LYS A 14 -9.36 -4.36 -9.24
N ASN A 15 -9.91 -5.40 -8.61
CA ASN A 15 -9.35 -6.76 -8.60
C ASN A 15 -7.85 -6.78 -8.28
N LEU A 16 -7.40 -5.90 -7.37
CA LEU A 16 -6.01 -5.82 -6.99
C LEU A 16 -5.67 -7.05 -6.15
N CYS A 17 -4.74 -7.87 -6.65
CA CYS A 17 -4.29 -9.07 -5.98
C CYS A 17 -2.79 -8.99 -5.76
N ILE A 18 -2.33 -9.29 -4.53
CA ILE A 18 -0.91 -9.17 -4.17
C ILE A 18 -0.50 -10.47 -3.45
N PRO A 19 0.59 -11.15 -3.85
CA PRO A 19 1.10 -12.28 -3.08
C PRO A 19 1.45 -11.83 -1.66
N VAL A 20 0.94 -12.55 -0.64
CA VAL A 20 1.16 -12.15 0.77
C VAL A 20 2.65 -12.10 1.10
N LEU A 21 3.47 -12.96 0.51
CA LEU A 21 4.92 -12.99 0.74
C LEU A 21 5.64 -11.73 0.24
N SER A 22 5.09 -11.01 -0.75
CA SER A 22 5.73 -9.82 -1.32
C SER A 22 5.89 -8.69 -0.31
N PHE A 23 5.03 -8.63 0.72
CA PHE A 23 5.13 -7.68 1.84
C PHE A 23 6.24 -8.02 2.86
N PHE A 24 6.88 -9.19 2.77
CA PHE A 24 7.85 -9.70 3.75
C PHE A 24 9.22 -9.97 3.12
N THR A 25 9.49 -9.38 1.95
CA THR A 25 10.74 -9.56 1.20
C THR A 25 11.90 -8.71 1.72
N ASN A 26 11.61 -7.64 2.47
CA ASN A 26 12.63 -6.75 3.00
C ASN A 26 13.51 -7.48 4.05
N PRO A 27 14.85 -7.33 4.02
CA PRO A 27 15.73 -7.99 5.00
C PRO A 27 15.50 -7.52 6.44
N ARG A 28 15.01 -6.29 6.63
CA ARG A 28 14.66 -5.74 7.96
C ARG A 28 13.29 -6.23 8.37
N LYS A 29 13.27 -7.28 9.22
CA LYS A 29 12.04 -7.86 9.76
C LYS A 29 11.24 -6.91 10.63
N ASP A 30 11.89 -5.93 11.25
CA ASP A 30 11.25 -4.88 12.04
C ASP A 30 10.44 -3.90 11.19
N TRP A 31 10.59 -3.93 9.86
CA TRP A 31 9.79 -3.13 8.92
C TRP A 31 8.64 -3.92 8.28
N HIS A 32 8.52 -5.20 8.61
CA HIS A 32 7.43 -6.03 8.10
C HIS A 32 6.11 -5.59 8.73
N PRO A 33 5.00 -5.60 7.95
CA PRO A 33 3.72 -5.24 8.52
C PRO A 33 3.26 -6.29 9.53
N GLU A 34 2.55 -5.82 10.55
CA GLU A 34 1.84 -6.68 11.48
C GLU A 34 0.65 -7.34 10.77
N LYS A 35 0.33 -8.58 11.16
CA LYS A 35 -0.76 -9.36 10.58
C LYS A 35 -1.85 -9.57 11.62
N GLU A 36 -3.08 -9.28 11.25
CA GLU A 36 -4.26 -9.58 12.05
C GLU A 36 -5.36 -10.16 11.16
N TYR A 37 -6.08 -11.18 11.66
CA TYR A 37 -7.27 -11.72 11.00
C TYR A 37 -8.48 -11.42 11.88
N ASP A 38 -9.56 -10.94 11.26
CA ASP A 38 -10.84 -10.81 11.95
C ASP A 38 -11.65 -12.13 11.94
N GLU A 39 -12.83 -12.11 12.55
CA GLU A 39 -13.73 -13.27 12.65
C GLU A 39 -14.24 -13.75 11.27
N GLU A 40 -14.24 -12.89 10.27
CA GLU A 40 -14.65 -13.19 8.89
C GLU A 40 -13.47 -13.71 8.03
N GLY A 41 -12.27 -13.76 8.60
CA GLY A 41 -11.05 -14.20 7.93
C GLY A 41 -10.44 -13.16 6.99
N ILE A 42 -10.78 -11.88 7.14
CA ILE A 42 -10.13 -10.78 6.43
C ILE A 42 -8.78 -10.53 7.08
N LEU A 43 -7.72 -10.54 6.27
CA LEU A 43 -6.37 -10.16 6.69
C LEU A 43 -6.25 -8.64 6.67
N THR A 44 -5.79 -8.07 7.78
CA THR A 44 -5.27 -6.71 7.88
C THR A 44 -3.75 -6.76 7.98
N LEU A 45 -3.06 -6.02 7.11
CA LEU A 45 -1.64 -5.74 7.19
C LEU A 45 -1.44 -4.31 7.66
N SER A 46 -0.86 -4.11 8.85
CA SER A 46 -0.61 -2.79 9.44
C SER A 46 0.86 -2.39 9.32
N PHE A 47 1.13 -1.18 8.84
CA PHE A 47 2.47 -0.65 8.56
C PHE A 47 2.84 0.51 9.50
N GLY A 48 2.04 0.73 10.55
CA GLY A 48 2.15 1.86 11.46
C GLY A 48 0.83 2.62 11.60
N GLU A 49 0.92 3.87 12.03
CA GLU A 49 -0.27 4.69 12.27
C GLU A 49 -0.94 5.08 10.94
N ARG A 50 -2.20 4.67 10.73
CA ARG A 50 -3.03 4.97 9.54
C ARG A 50 -2.48 4.44 8.20
N ALA A 51 -1.65 3.40 8.25
CA ALA A 51 -1.18 2.68 7.07
C ALA A 51 -1.59 1.21 7.16
N GLU A 52 -2.62 0.82 6.41
CA GLU A 52 -3.16 -0.54 6.42
C GLU A 52 -3.64 -1.01 5.04
N ILE A 53 -3.58 -2.33 4.84
CA ILE A 53 -4.14 -3.01 3.66
C ILE A 53 -5.00 -4.16 4.15
N LYS A 54 -6.23 -4.23 3.64
CA LYS A 54 -7.20 -5.25 4.03
C LYS A 54 -7.67 -6.05 2.84
N GLY A 55 -7.94 -7.32 3.05
CA GLY A 55 -8.44 -8.20 2.02
C GLY A 55 -8.58 -9.64 2.44
N LYS A 56 -9.24 -10.42 1.59
CA LYS A 56 -9.35 -11.87 1.78
C LYS A 56 -8.10 -12.56 1.27
N VAL A 57 -7.61 -13.58 1.97
CA VAL A 57 -6.48 -14.39 1.50
C VAL A 57 -7.00 -15.67 0.86
N GLU A 58 -6.66 -15.89 -0.41
CA GLU A 58 -6.94 -17.12 -1.15
C GLU A 58 -5.65 -17.63 -1.79
N ASN A 59 -5.27 -18.89 -1.53
CA ASN A 59 -4.05 -19.49 -2.09
C ASN A 59 -2.77 -18.64 -1.91
N LYS A 60 -2.61 -18.00 -0.73
CA LYS A 60 -1.49 -17.09 -0.40
C LYS A 60 -1.48 -15.77 -1.18
N ILE A 61 -2.57 -15.44 -1.86
CA ILE A 61 -2.80 -14.16 -2.56
C ILE A 61 -3.79 -13.34 -1.74
N LEU A 62 -3.44 -12.09 -1.45
CA LEU A 62 -4.33 -11.12 -0.83
C LEU A 62 -5.18 -10.45 -1.92
N LEU A 63 -6.49 -10.69 -1.89
CA LEU A 63 -7.49 -10.00 -2.70
C LEU A 63 -7.87 -8.70 -1.96
N VAL A 64 -7.29 -7.59 -2.38
CA VAL A 64 -7.37 -6.31 -1.66
C VAL A 64 -8.77 -5.72 -1.78
N SER A 65 -9.42 -5.49 -0.64
CA SER A 65 -10.72 -4.83 -0.53
C SER A 65 -10.60 -3.37 -0.07
N ASN A 66 -9.55 -3.04 0.68
CA ASN A 66 -9.27 -1.68 1.15
C ASN A 66 -7.76 -1.44 1.25
N ILE A 67 -7.35 -0.21 0.97
CA ILE A 67 -5.99 0.27 1.18
C ILE A 67 -6.03 1.74 1.62
N GLU A 68 -5.47 2.01 2.78
CA GLU A 68 -5.23 3.34 3.32
C GLU A 68 -3.75 3.41 3.67
N PHE A 69 -3.04 4.43 3.20
CA PHE A 69 -1.60 4.49 3.38
C PHE A 69 -1.15 5.92 3.69
N SER A 70 -1.50 6.37 4.88
CA SER A 70 -1.15 7.69 5.42
C SER A 70 -0.55 7.58 6.82
N GLY A 71 -0.13 8.70 7.41
CA GLY A 71 0.35 8.78 8.78
C GLY A 71 1.83 8.42 8.99
N ALA A 72 2.23 8.24 10.24
CA ALA A 72 3.63 8.07 10.61
C ALA A 72 4.23 6.81 9.98
N CYS A 73 5.46 6.91 9.48
CA CYS A 73 6.21 5.86 8.79
C CYS A 73 5.68 5.47 7.40
N SER A 74 4.55 6.02 6.94
CA SER A 74 3.95 5.69 5.65
C SER A 74 4.89 5.93 4.47
N GLY A 75 5.73 6.96 4.49
CA GLY A 75 6.70 7.18 3.41
C GLY A 75 7.77 6.10 3.33
N THR A 76 8.27 5.66 4.48
CA THR A 76 9.27 4.59 4.58
C THR A 76 8.65 3.27 4.13
N SER A 77 7.49 2.92 4.70
CA SER A 77 6.77 1.69 4.37
C SER A 77 6.32 1.66 2.91
N MET A 78 5.99 2.82 2.32
CA MET A 78 5.62 2.95 0.92
C MET A 78 6.79 2.54 0.04
N PHE A 79 7.96 3.15 0.26
CA PHE A 79 9.13 2.92 -0.58
C PHE A 79 9.74 1.53 -0.39
N TRP A 80 9.80 1.05 0.85
CA TRP A 80 10.57 -0.15 1.20
C TRP A 80 9.77 -1.44 1.24
N ILE A 81 8.43 -1.36 1.34
CA ILE A 81 7.57 -2.53 1.50
C ILE A 81 6.43 -2.52 0.48
N LEU A 82 5.58 -1.49 0.48
CA LEU A 82 4.36 -1.47 -0.32
C LEU A 82 4.63 -1.38 -1.81
N GLU A 83 5.44 -0.42 -2.28
CA GLU A 83 5.76 -0.30 -3.71
C GLU A 83 6.43 -1.57 -4.26
N PRO A 84 7.43 -2.18 -3.58
CA PRO A 84 7.94 -3.49 -3.96
C PRO A 84 6.84 -4.56 -4.05
N ALA A 85 5.94 -4.64 -3.07
CA ALA A 85 4.85 -5.61 -3.10
C ALA A 85 3.86 -5.35 -4.25
N LEU A 86 3.59 -4.09 -4.58
CA LEU A 86 2.75 -3.71 -5.71
C LEU A 86 3.36 -4.09 -7.06
N LYS A 87 4.68 -4.26 -7.16
CA LYS A 87 5.33 -4.73 -8.39
C LYS A 87 5.02 -6.19 -8.72
N ASP A 88 4.66 -6.98 -7.71
CA ASP A 88 4.25 -8.38 -7.86
C ASP A 88 2.72 -8.54 -8.02
N SER A 89 1.97 -7.43 -8.11
CA SER A 89 0.51 -7.43 -8.11
C SER A 89 -0.11 -7.68 -9.50
N THR A 90 -1.38 -8.09 -9.50
CA THR A 90 -2.26 -8.01 -10.69
C THR A 90 -3.43 -7.07 -10.41
N GLY A 91 -4.12 -6.59 -11.45
CA GLY A 91 -5.26 -5.69 -11.30
C GLY A 91 -4.84 -4.22 -11.28
N GLU A 92 -5.68 -3.35 -10.71
CA GLU A 92 -5.49 -1.89 -10.81
C GLU A 92 -5.71 -1.16 -9.48
N LEU A 93 -4.78 -0.25 -9.15
CA LEU A 93 -4.90 0.75 -8.09
C LEU A 93 -4.56 2.13 -8.65
N ILE A 94 -5.40 3.11 -8.38
CA ILE A 94 -5.09 4.53 -8.58
C ILE A 94 -5.36 5.24 -7.28
N ALA A 95 -4.36 5.92 -6.74
CA ALA A 95 -4.47 6.71 -5.51
C ALA A 95 -3.84 8.09 -5.68
N SER A 96 -4.39 9.09 -5.00
CA SER A 96 -3.76 10.39 -4.82
C SER A 96 -3.08 10.42 -3.45
N CYS A 97 -1.84 10.86 -3.41
CA CYS A 97 -1.01 10.98 -2.23
C CYS A 97 -0.63 12.46 -2.05
N VAL A 98 -0.93 13.03 -0.90
CA VAL A 98 -0.40 14.33 -0.45
C VAL A 98 0.67 14.02 0.58
N TRP A 99 1.90 14.44 0.31
CA TRP A 99 3.02 14.23 1.23
C TRP A 99 3.07 15.32 2.29
N GLU A 100 3.67 14.99 3.42
CA GLU A 100 3.94 15.90 4.53
C GLU A 100 4.66 17.16 4.02
N GLY A 101 4.15 18.33 4.39
CA GLY A 101 4.55 19.62 3.83
C GLY A 101 3.61 20.16 2.75
N GLY A 102 2.81 19.29 2.12
CA GLY A 102 1.74 19.65 1.19
C GLY A 102 2.20 20.24 -0.15
N ASP A 103 3.50 20.30 -0.37
CA ASP A 103 4.16 20.80 -1.59
C ASP A 103 4.27 19.74 -2.68
N SER A 104 4.27 18.46 -2.30
CA SER A 104 4.24 17.32 -3.21
C SER A 104 2.89 16.61 -3.18
N ILE A 105 2.23 16.57 -4.34
CA ILE A 105 1.02 15.80 -4.55
C ILE A 105 1.23 14.93 -5.78
N ASN A 106 1.21 13.62 -5.57
CA ASN A 106 1.40 12.66 -6.66
C ASN A 106 0.19 11.74 -6.80
N ARG A 107 0.02 11.22 -8.01
CA ARG A 107 -0.86 10.11 -8.32
C ARG A 107 -0.03 8.85 -8.45
N LEU A 108 -0.30 7.88 -7.58
CA LEU A 108 0.15 6.50 -7.72
C LEU A 108 -0.78 5.79 -8.69
N ILE A 109 -0.22 5.14 -9.70
CA ILE A 109 -0.93 4.29 -10.66
C ILE A 109 -0.22 2.94 -10.69
N VAL A 110 -0.95 1.90 -10.29
CA VAL A 110 -0.53 0.50 -10.38
C VAL A 110 -1.43 -0.21 -11.36
N LYS A 111 -0.83 -0.90 -12.32
CA LYS A 111 -1.55 -1.77 -13.25
C LYS A 111 -0.71 -3.00 -13.56
N ASP A 112 -1.18 -4.16 -13.15
CA ASP A 112 -0.55 -5.46 -13.41
C ASP A 112 0.96 -5.44 -13.10
N GLY A 113 1.31 -5.04 -11.88
CA GLY A 113 2.69 -4.96 -11.40
C GLY A 113 3.45 -3.71 -11.86
N LYS A 114 2.93 -2.95 -12.82
CA LYS A 114 3.56 -1.71 -13.26
C LYS A 114 3.18 -0.56 -12.33
N VAL A 115 4.14 -0.09 -11.54
CA VAL A 115 4.00 1.06 -10.65
C VAL A 115 4.51 2.33 -11.33
N THR A 116 3.71 3.39 -11.35
CA THR A 116 4.09 4.71 -11.86
C THR A 116 3.59 5.82 -10.95
N TRP A 117 4.41 6.85 -10.79
CA TRP A 117 4.10 8.06 -10.05
C TRP A 117 4.00 9.23 -11.04
N LYS A 118 3.00 10.11 -10.85
CA LYS A 118 2.84 11.33 -11.63
C LYS A 118 2.53 12.50 -10.71
N ASP A 119 3.23 13.61 -10.89
CA ASP A 119 2.88 14.85 -10.21
C ASP A 119 1.49 15.31 -10.65
N ILE A 120 0.70 15.80 -9.70
CA ILE A 120 -0.60 16.38 -9.97
C ILE A 120 -0.65 17.79 -9.42
N THR A 121 -0.92 18.74 -10.30
CA THR A 121 -1.29 20.11 -9.94
C THR A 121 -2.77 20.13 -9.62
N ILE A 122 -3.16 20.78 -8.51
CA ILE A 122 -4.56 21.03 -8.16
C ILE A 122 -4.99 22.36 -8.78
#